data_AF-A0AB39MGC6-F1
#
_entry.id   AF-A0AB39MGC6-F1
#
_cell.length_a   1.000
_cell.length_b   1.000
_cell.length_c   1.000
_cell.angle_alpha   90.00
_cell.angle_beta   90.00
_cell.angle_gamma   90.00
#
_symmetry.space_group_name_H-M   'P 1'
#
loop_
_entity.id
_entity.type
_entity.pdbx_description
1 polymer ?
#
loop_
_entity_poly.entity_id
_entity_poly.type
_entity_poly.pdbx_seq_one_letter_code
_entity_poly.pdbx_strand_id
1 'polypeptide(L)'
;MADHALRLLRQDAHLAELAVFPFDFDLDRADHVEPVRLASGGPLLPVAGDGSGGTYFVCADGSVLYADSEGSAGIIGSSVDEALEIVIGLPGWRDHVDLSPADGPERIMARVAEVEEEFREDYGIDEARPELRAALGLPERSPVELIGMLHTALLRTEPDFLLLNAEEGCAYSLLDRHPRRPLWEPVLAQGRADLAALRAGDRTAWDATATDPVRRRLALRAAQFDRADDDLKLLRHLVRHEAESSMTDELRLAAVLVGLRGHAEDLPLLDEVRDTDFDTTCGLSEMPGPDDDGAALREWAQGLDESLFGTDPSDEPPSTWTELAADQGLVELARTALIRRLDEIELDQSRLRRPGAPKVLDPSPLRTLAREFEQLGDRVQALRAQRLYSALQDTAWDRVSARLTQARLERETGQLPQAGETLATLRDILADPADGSLQYWRGVNLGRFIAEEHYTLTRALADADLPEEARATLTAAEEIRGELSGAAATAVRELAVEVAERVEDSWDLS
;
A
#
# COMPACT_ATOMS: atom_id res chain seq x y z
N MET A 1 10.46 0.31 -30.05
CA MET A 1 11.06 -0.86 -30.73
C MET A 1 11.26 -2.03 -29.76
N ALA A 2 10.52 -2.09 -28.64
CA ALA A 2 10.83 -2.93 -27.47
C ALA A 2 10.46 -4.43 -27.58
N ASP A 3 9.93 -4.86 -28.72
CA ASP A 3 9.50 -6.26 -28.97
C ASP A 3 10.16 -6.82 -30.25
N HIS A 4 11.38 -6.40 -30.57
CA HIS A 4 12.05 -6.91 -31.77
C HIS A 4 12.43 -8.38 -31.59
N ALA A 5 13.14 -8.71 -30.52
CA ALA A 5 13.59 -10.07 -30.25
C ALA A 5 12.40 -11.04 -30.09
N LEU A 6 11.36 -10.65 -29.34
CA LEU A 6 10.17 -11.47 -29.17
C LEU A 6 9.44 -11.76 -30.49
N ARG A 7 9.38 -10.80 -31.40
CA ARG A 7 8.79 -11.02 -32.74
C ARG A 7 9.62 -11.99 -33.57
N LEU A 8 10.94 -11.93 -33.49
CA LEU A 8 11.82 -12.87 -34.19
C LEU A 8 11.66 -14.29 -33.65
N LEU A 9 11.67 -14.46 -32.32
CA LEU A 9 11.43 -15.76 -31.69
C LEU A 9 10.08 -16.37 -32.11
N ARG A 10 9.02 -15.55 -32.22
CA ARG A 10 7.70 -16.02 -32.70
C ARG A 10 7.65 -16.39 -34.18
N GLN A 11 8.60 -15.89 -34.99
CA GLN A 11 8.63 -16.10 -36.44
C GLN A 11 9.56 -17.24 -36.86
N ASP A 12 10.54 -17.58 -36.03
CA ASP A 12 11.57 -18.57 -36.31
C ASP A 12 11.61 -19.64 -35.22
N ALA A 13 11.10 -20.83 -35.56
CA ALA A 13 11.03 -21.96 -34.64
C ALA A 13 12.41 -22.44 -34.16
N HIS A 14 13.46 -22.27 -34.98
CA HIS A 14 14.82 -22.63 -34.59
C HIS A 14 15.35 -21.66 -33.53
N LEU A 15 15.07 -20.36 -33.68
CA LEU A 15 15.46 -19.39 -32.65
C LEU A 15 14.66 -19.58 -31.36
N ALA A 16 13.39 -19.95 -31.45
CA ALA A 16 12.59 -20.31 -30.28
C ALA A 16 13.17 -21.54 -29.56
N GLU A 17 13.54 -22.60 -30.28
CA GLU A 17 14.17 -23.79 -29.72
C GLU A 17 15.51 -23.47 -29.02
N LEU A 18 16.34 -22.64 -29.64
CA LEU A 18 17.59 -22.15 -29.02
C LEU A 18 17.34 -21.30 -27.76
N ALA A 19 16.23 -20.55 -27.69
CA ALA A 19 15.88 -19.75 -26.53
C ALA A 19 15.37 -20.61 -25.36
N VAL A 20 14.66 -21.71 -25.64
CA VAL A 20 14.23 -22.68 -24.63
C VAL A 20 15.45 -23.29 -23.94
N PHE A 21 16.41 -23.74 -24.73
CA PHE A 21 17.54 -24.50 -24.24
C PHE A 21 18.84 -24.00 -24.89
N PRO A 22 19.80 -23.44 -24.13
CA PRO A 22 20.01 -23.54 -22.68
C PRO A 22 19.50 -22.35 -21.84
N PHE A 23 18.74 -21.42 -22.42
CA PHE A 23 18.45 -20.12 -21.78
C PHE A 23 17.12 -20.01 -21.03
N ASP A 24 16.35 -21.11 -20.94
CA ASP A 24 15.14 -21.16 -20.11
C ASP A 24 14.09 -20.09 -20.49
N PHE A 25 13.93 -19.82 -21.79
CA PHE A 25 12.92 -18.91 -22.34
C PHE A 25 12.02 -19.63 -23.35
N ASP A 26 10.97 -20.27 -22.85
CA ASP A 26 10.04 -21.11 -23.61
C ASP A 26 8.71 -20.39 -23.90
N LEU A 27 8.46 -20.11 -25.17
CA LEU A 27 7.22 -19.46 -25.63
C LEU A 27 5.96 -20.32 -25.43
N ASP A 28 6.11 -21.65 -25.36
CA ASP A 28 4.99 -22.59 -25.21
C ASP A 28 4.61 -22.80 -23.73
N ARG A 29 5.33 -22.17 -22.79
CA ARG A 29 5.11 -22.24 -21.33
C ARG A 29 4.70 -20.91 -20.70
N ALA A 30 3.96 -20.09 -21.44
CA ALA A 30 3.53 -18.77 -20.96
C ALA A 30 2.49 -18.83 -19.82
N ASP A 31 1.83 -19.97 -19.60
CA ASP A 31 0.84 -20.11 -18.53
C ASP A 31 1.49 -20.15 -17.15
N HIS A 32 1.16 -19.19 -16.29
CA HIS A 32 1.60 -19.18 -14.90
C HIS A 32 0.80 -20.18 -14.05
N VAL A 33 1.41 -20.67 -12.97
CA VAL A 33 0.82 -21.71 -12.09
C VAL A 33 -0.47 -21.25 -11.40
N GLU A 34 -0.62 -19.95 -11.17
CA GLU A 34 -1.79 -19.35 -10.53
C GLU A 34 -2.16 -17.99 -11.14
N PRO A 35 -3.40 -17.50 -10.92
CA PRO A 35 -3.78 -16.17 -11.35
C PRO A 35 -2.98 -15.08 -10.62
N VAL A 36 -2.32 -14.20 -11.36
CA VAL A 36 -1.53 -13.08 -10.81
C VAL A 36 -1.93 -11.75 -11.42
N ARG A 37 -1.67 -10.67 -10.69
CA ARG A 37 -1.90 -9.29 -11.14
C ARG A 37 -0.90 -8.33 -10.51
N LEU A 38 -0.67 -7.18 -11.16
CA LEU A 38 0.04 -6.08 -10.51
C LEU A 38 -0.85 -5.42 -9.46
N ALA A 39 -0.24 -4.97 -8.36
CA ALA A 39 -0.94 -4.21 -7.32
C ALA A 39 -1.54 -2.90 -7.86
N SER A 40 -0.83 -2.27 -8.80
CA SER A 40 -1.28 -1.07 -9.53
C SER A 40 -2.46 -1.33 -10.48
N GLY A 41 -2.83 -2.59 -10.74
CA GLY A 41 -3.84 -2.97 -11.73
C GLY A 41 -3.36 -2.83 -13.18
N GLY A 42 -2.08 -2.51 -13.40
CA GLY A 42 -1.49 -2.45 -14.72
C GLY A 42 -1.57 -3.79 -15.47
N PRO A 43 -1.66 -3.78 -16.81
CA PRO A 43 -1.70 -5.00 -17.59
C PRO A 43 -0.40 -5.79 -17.44
N LEU A 44 -0.56 -7.11 -17.38
CA LEU A 44 0.51 -8.08 -17.26
C LEU A 44 0.27 -9.17 -18.31
N LEU A 45 1.13 -9.24 -19.32
CA LEU A 45 1.00 -10.19 -20.42
C LEU A 45 2.04 -11.29 -20.28
N PRO A 46 1.66 -12.56 -20.01
CA PRO A 46 2.61 -13.66 -20.07
C PRO A 46 3.13 -13.85 -21.50
N VAL A 47 4.45 -14.01 -21.65
CA VAL A 47 5.10 -14.16 -22.96
C VAL A 47 5.98 -15.41 -23.10
N ALA A 48 6.46 -15.96 -21.99
CA ALA A 48 7.28 -17.17 -21.95
C ALA A 48 7.29 -17.76 -20.53
N GLY A 49 7.80 -18.97 -20.39
CA GLY A 49 8.13 -19.58 -19.10
C GLY A 49 9.47 -20.31 -19.12
N ASP A 50 9.83 -20.95 -18.02
CA ASP A 50 11.07 -21.72 -17.90
C ASP A 50 10.85 -23.21 -17.57
N GLY A 51 11.94 -23.98 -17.55
CA GLY A 51 11.94 -25.41 -17.23
C GLY A 51 11.50 -25.75 -15.80
N SER A 52 11.60 -24.79 -14.87
CA SER A 52 11.30 -24.92 -13.44
C SER A 52 9.92 -24.39 -13.04
N GLY A 53 9.15 -23.82 -13.96
CA GLY A 53 7.81 -23.30 -13.70
C GLY A 53 7.74 -21.78 -13.44
N GLY A 54 8.82 -21.04 -13.71
CA GLY A 54 8.81 -19.58 -13.75
C GLY A 54 8.14 -19.04 -15.02
N THR A 55 7.67 -17.80 -14.94
CA THR A 55 6.95 -17.12 -16.03
C THR A 55 7.50 -15.71 -16.23
N TYR A 56 7.67 -15.33 -17.50
CA TYR A 56 8.05 -14.00 -17.95
C TYR A 56 6.82 -13.25 -18.43
N PHE A 57 6.62 -12.05 -17.88
CA PHE A 57 5.53 -11.17 -18.20
C PHE A 57 6.04 -9.85 -18.76
N VAL A 58 5.36 -9.33 -19.77
CA VAL A 58 5.57 -7.97 -20.27
C VAL A 58 4.57 -7.04 -19.58
N CYS A 59 5.10 -6.02 -18.92
CA CYS A 59 4.33 -4.96 -18.28
C CYS A 59 3.94 -3.87 -19.29
N ALA A 60 3.03 -2.97 -18.89
CA ALA A 60 2.52 -1.88 -19.74
C ALA A 60 3.59 -0.97 -20.35
N ASP A 61 4.69 -0.74 -19.62
CA ASP A 61 5.81 0.11 -20.04
C ASP A 61 6.84 -0.63 -20.92
N GLY A 62 6.64 -1.93 -21.15
CA GLY A 62 7.53 -2.81 -21.87
C GLY A 62 8.56 -3.53 -20.98
N SER A 63 8.66 -3.19 -19.69
CA SER A 63 9.54 -3.91 -18.76
C SER A 63 9.13 -5.38 -18.65
N VAL A 64 10.11 -6.25 -18.38
CA VAL A 64 9.87 -7.68 -18.19
C VAL A 64 9.94 -8.02 -16.71
N LEU A 65 8.83 -8.53 -16.19
CA LEU A 65 8.72 -9.11 -14.86
C LEU A 65 8.89 -10.62 -14.97
N TYR A 66 9.77 -11.20 -14.17
CA TYR A 66 9.86 -12.64 -13.96
C TYR A 66 9.23 -13.00 -12.62
N ALA A 67 8.44 -14.06 -12.58
CA ALA A 67 7.91 -14.66 -11.36
C ALA A 67 8.24 -16.16 -11.33
N ASP A 68 8.80 -16.64 -10.23
CA ASP A 68 9.02 -18.08 -10.04
C ASP A 68 7.78 -18.78 -9.47
N SER A 69 7.83 -20.11 -9.42
CA SER A 69 6.78 -20.94 -8.82
C SER A 69 6.84 -20.97 -7.28
N GLU A 70 7.87 -20.40 -6.66
CA GLU A 70 8.10 -20.38 -5.21
C GLU A 70 7.53 -19.11 -4.55
N GLY A 71 6.96 -18.20 -5.35
CA GLY A 71 6.33 -16.98 -4.87
C GLY A 71 7.28 -15.79 -4.81
N SER A 72 8.34 -15.74 -5.63
CA SER A 72 9.20 -14.57 -5.80
C SER A 72 9.06 -13.93 -7.18
N ALA A 73 9.17 -12.60 -7.25
CA ALA A 73 9.05 -11.85 -8.48
C ALA A 73 10.00 -10.65 -8.53
N GLY A 74 10.39 -10.25 -9.74
CA GLY A 74 11.28 -9.11 -9.97
C GLY A 74 11.30 -8.65 -11.42
N ILE A 75 11.54 -7.36 -11.63
CA ILE A 75 11.85 -6.84 -12.97
C ILE A 75 13.27 -7.27 -13.34
N ILE A 76 13.41 -7.87 -14.51
CA ILE A 76 14.69 -8.40 -15.03
C ILE A 76 15.18 -7.64 -16.27
N GLY A 77 14.43 -6.65 -16.74
CA GLY A 77 14.84 -5.79 -17.85
C GLY A 77 13.81 -4.72 -18.16
N SER A 78 14.26 -3.60 -18.70
CA SER A 78 13.40 -2.45 -19.08
C SER A 78 12.68 -2.65 -20.42
N SER A 79 12.99 -3.73 -21.13
CA SER A 79 12.36 -4.15 -22.39
C SER A 79 12.56 -5.66 -22.58
N VAL A 80 11.82 -6.27 -23.51
CA VAL A 80 12.04 -7.69 -23.84
C VAL A 80 13.44 -7.94 -24.40
N ASP A 81 13.95 -7.01 -25.22
CA ASP A 81 15.31 -7.10 -25.76
C ASP A 81 16.34 -7.06 -24.61
N GLU A 82 16.20 -6.15 -23.65
CA GLU A 82 17.09 -6.04 -22.47
C GLU A 82 17.03 -7.27 -21.56
N ALA A 83 15.83 -7.81 -21.34
CA ALA A 83 15.65 -9.03 -20.57
C ALA A 83 16.32 -10.23 -21.26
N LEU A 84 16.18 -10.36 -22.59
CA LEU A 84 16.83 -11.41 -23.36
C LEU A 84 18.36 -11.23 -23.42
N GLU A 85 18.88 -10.00 -23.41
CA GLU A 85 20.32 -9.76 -23.27
C GLU A 85 20.86 -10.34 -21.95
N ILE A 86 20.11 -10.18 -20.86
CA ILE A 86 20.46 -10.73 -19.53
C ILE A 86 20.32 -12.25 -19.54
N VAL A 87 19.17 -12.78 -19.94
CA VAL A 87 18.87 -14.22 -19.92
C VAL A 87 19.84 -15.02 -20.81
N ILE A 88 20.17 -14.51 -22.00
CA ILE A 88 21.09 -15.17 -22.94
C ILE A 88 22.56 -14.94 -22.55
N GLY A 89 22.88 -13.74 -22.06
CA GLY A 89 24.25 -13.35 -21.71
C GLY A 89 24.72 -13.90 -20.37
N LEU A 90 23.80 -14.30 -19.49
CA LEU A 90 24.04 -14.90 -18.18
C LEU A 90 23.22 -16.21 -18.04
N PRO A 91 23.63 -17.34 -18.62
CA PRO A 91 22.97 -18.62 -18.33
C PRO A 91 22.96 -18.89 -16.82
N GLY A 92 21.81 -19.30 -16.28
CA GLY A 92 21.63 -19.40 -14.84
C GLY A 92 21.52 -18.05 -14.12
N TRP A 93 21.09 -16.97 -14.80
CA TRP A 93 20.99 -15.60 -14.26
C TRP A 93 20.33 -15.49 -12.88
N ARG A 94 19.43 -16.43 -12.54
CA ARG A 94 18.77 -16.51 -11.22
C ARG A 94 19.76 -16.72 -10.08
N ASP A 95 20.89 -17.38 -10.32
CA ASP A 95 21.97 -17.59 -9.34
C ASP A 95 22.86 -16.34 -9.16
N HIS A 96 22.46 -15.22 -9.75
CA HIS A 96 23.18 -13.95 -9.74
C HIS A 96 22.35 -12.78 -9.20
N VAL A 97 21.10 -13.01 -8.79
CA VAL A 97 20.20 -11.96 -8.30
C VAL A 97 20.67 -11.30 -7.00
N ASP A 98 21.64 -11.89 -6.29
CA ASP A 98 22.26 -11.31 -5.11
C ASP A 98 23.51 -10.46 -5.43
N LEU A 99 24.03 -10.54 -6.66
CA LEU A 99 25.20 -9.78 -7.10
C LEU A 99 24.84 -8.32 -7.41
N SER A 100 25.78 -7.43 -7.09
CA SER A 100 25.68 -6.00 -7.38
C SER A 100 26.96 -5.50 -8.06
N PRO A 101 26.93 -4.36 -8.76
CA PRO A 101 28.14 -3.70 -9.25
C PRO A 101 29.18 -3.40 -8.15
N ALA A 102 28.76 -3.30 -6.89
CA ALA A 102 29.63 -3.04 -5.75
C ALA A 102 30.51 -4.24 -5.36
N ASP A 103 30.15 -5.45 -5.78
CA ASP A 103 30.95 -6.67 -5.51
C ASP A 103 32.29 -6.68 -6.25
N GLY A 104 32.45 -5.83 -7.25
CA GLY A 104 33.66 -5.69 -8.04
C GLY A 104 33.76 -6.69 -9.20
N PRO A 105 34.46 -6.32 -10.28
CA PRO A 105 34.49 -7.10 -11.51
C PRO A 105 35.09 -8.50 -11.31
N GLU A 106 36.12 -8.65 -10.47
CA GLU A 106 36.77 -9.94 -10.25
C GLU A 106 35.83 -10.97 -9.64
N ARG A 107 35.05 -10.57 -8.64
CA ARG A 107 34.08 -11.47 -7.97
C ARG A 107 32.93 -11.84 -8.90
N ILE A 108 32.40 -10.85 -9.62
CA ILE A 108 31.33 -11.08 -10.60
C ILE A 108 31.80 -12.07 -11.68
N MET A 109 32.99 -11.83 -12.26
CA MET A 109 33.54 -12.72 -13.28
C MET A 109 33.76 -14.14 -12.77
N ALA A 110 34.28 -14.29 -11.55
CA ALA A 110 34.50 -15.61 -10.97
C ALA A 110 33.19 -16.38 -10.77
N ARG A 111 32.14 -15.72 -10.26
CA ARG A 111 30.84 -16.35 -10.01
C ARG A 111 30.12 -16.71 -11.30
N VAL A 112 30.15 -15.84 -12.30
CA VAL A 112 29.57 -16.13 -13.62
C VAL A 112 30.31 -17.29 -14.28
N ALA A 113 31.65 -17.31 -14.24
CA ALA A 113 32.44 -18.39 -14.83
C ALA A 113 32.19 -19.75 -14.17
N GLU A 114 31.96 -19.77 -12.85
CA GLU A 114 31.60 -20.99 -12.10
C GLU A 114 30.26 -21.56 -12.60
N VAL A 115 29.21 -20.74 -12.65
CA VAL A 115 27.88 -21.17 -13.13
C VAL A 115 27.93 -21.57 -14.61
N GLU A 116 28.63 -20.81 -15.45
CA GLU A 116 28.76 -21.15 -16.87
C GLU A 116 29.50 -22.47 -17.12
N GLU A 117 30.47 -22.84 -16.28
CA GLU A 117 31.16 -24.13 -16.43
C GLU A 117 30.19 -25.30 -16.18
N GLU A 118 29.32 -25.21 -15.17
CA GLU A 118 28.26 -26.20 -14.93
C GLU A 118 27.34 -26.34 -16.15
N PHE A 119 26.96 -25.21 -16.77
CA PHE A 119 26.15 -25.24 -17.99
C PHE A 119 26.91 -25.76 -19.21
N ARG A 120 28.21 -25.48 -19.33
CA ARG A 120 29.04 -25.91 -20.46
C ARG A 120 29.21 -27.44 -20.50
N GLU A 121 29.30 -28.07 -19.34
CA GLU A 121 29.42 -29.53 -19.23
C GLU A 121 28.21 -30.27 -19.84
N ASP A 122 27.01 -29.69 -19.72
CA ASP A 122 25.77 -30.37 -20.07
C ASP A 122 25.07 -29.84 -21.33
N TYR A 123 25.30 -28.57 -21.75
CA TYR A 123 24.27 -27.83 -22.50
C TYR A 123 24.70 -27.02 -23.74
N GLY A 124 25.95 -27.14 -24.23
CA GLY A 124 26.34 -26.59 -25.56
C GLY A 124 26.21 -25.07 -25.69
N ILE A 125 26.44 -24.34 -24.60
CA ILE A 125 26.19 -22.89 -24.51
C ILE A 125 27.07 -22.06 -25.45
N ASP A 126 28.27 -22.56 -25.76
CA ASP A 126 29.30 -21.83 -26.52
C ASP A 126 28.92 -21.67 -28.00
N GLU A 127 28.15 -22.61 -28.57
CA GLU A 127 27.58 -22.48 -29.92
C GLU A 127 26.24 -21.73 -29.93
N ALA A 128 25.33 -22.07 -29.00
CA ALA A 128 23.97 -21.54 -29.00
C ALA A 128 23.91 -20.02 -28.72
N ARG A 129 24.73 -19.53 -27.79
CA ARG A 129 24.73 -18.11 -27.38
C ARG A 129 25.09 -17.14 -28.50
N PRO A 130 26.22 -17.28 -29.21
CA PRO A 130 26.57 -16.35 -30.29
C PRO A 130 25.57 -16.42 -31.45
N GLU A 131 25.04 -17.60 -31.75
CA GLU A 131 24.03 -17.78 -32.80
C GLU A 131 22.74 -17.02 -32.47
N LEU A 132 22.14 -17.32 -31.31
CA LEU A 132 20.88 -16.70 -30.90
C LEU A 132 21.03 -15.18 -30.73
N ARG A 133 22.11 -14.73 -30.08
CA ARG A 133 22.41 -13.30 -29.90
C ARG A 133 22.52 -12.57 -31.24
N ALA A 134 23.26 -13.14 -32.20
CA ALA A 134 23.44 -12.53 -33.52
C ALA A 134 22.12 -12.49 -34.31
N ALA A 135 21.31 -13.57 -34.24
CA ALA A 135 20.03 -13.64 -34.93
C ALA A 135 19.01 -12.64 -34.36
N LEU A 136 18.99 -12.43 -33.05
CA LEU A 136 18.12 -11.45 -32.39
C LEU A 136 18.61 -10.00 -32.53
N GLY A 137 19.85 -9.80 -32.99
CA GLY A 137 20.47 -8.48 -33.12
C GLY A 137 20.87 -7.85 -31.79
N LEU A 138 21.10 -8.67 -30.76
CA LEU A 138 21.48 -8.23 -29.42
C LEU A 138 22.99 -7.94 -29.35
N PRO A 139 23.43 -6.84 -28.73
CA PRO A 139 24.84 -6.50 -28.63
C PRO A 139 25.57 -7.43 -27.65
N GLU A 140 26.88 -7.56 -27.83
CA GLU A 140 27.75 -8.26 -26.88
C GLU A 140 27.99 -7.37 -25.66
N ARG A 141 27.74 -7.89 -24.46
CA ARG A 141 28.05 -7.21 -23.20
C ARG A 141 28.89 -8.12 -22.32
N SER A 142 29.76 -7.51 -21.53
CA SER A 142 30.48 -8.22 -20.48
C SER A 142 29.50 -8.67 -19.39
N PRO A 143 29.78 -9.76 -18.67
CA PRO A 143 28.90 -10.16 -17.56
C PRO A 143 28.80 -9.11 -16.45
N VAL A 144 29.83 -8.26 -16.26
CA VAL A 144 29.76 -7.12 -15.32
C VAL A 144 28.69 -6.11 -15.73
N GLU A 145 28.59 -5.80 -17.04
CA GLU A 145 27.54 -4.91 -17.54
C GLU A 145 26.15 -5.54 -17.38
N LEU A 146 26.02 -6.85 -17.67
CA LEU A 146 24.74 -7.56 -17.52
C LEU A 146 24.28 -7.65 -16.06
N ILE A 147 25.19 -7.88 -15.10
CA ILE A 147 24.88 -7.80 -13.67
C ILE A 147 24.46 -6.40 -13.26
N GLY A 148 25.11 -5.35 -13.80
CA GLY A 148 24.68 -3.98 -13.55
C GLY A 148 23.28 -3.68 -14.07
N MET A 149 22.92 -4.23 -15.24
CA MET A 149 21.58 -4.11 -15.80
C MET A 149 20.55 -4.87 -14.96
N LEU A 150 20.82 -6.14 -14.62
CA LEU A 150 19.94 -6.97 -13.78
C LEU A 150 19.73 -6.32 -12.41
N HIS A 151 20.79 -5.90 -11.72
CA HIS A 151 20.70 -5.20 -10.43
C HIS A 151 19.84 -3.92 -10.52
N THR A 152 20.02 -3.13 -11.59
CA THR A 152 19.21 -1.91 -11.82
C THR A 152 17.74 -2.26 -12.06
N ALA A 153 17.47 -3.31 -12.83
CA ALA A 153 16.12 -3.81 -13.09
C ALA A 153 15.44 -4.30 -11.80
N LEU A 154 16.13 -5.11 -10.99
CA LEU A 154 15.63 -5.66 -9.73
C LEU A 154 15.22 -4.55 -8.75
N LEU A 155 16.05 -3.51 -8.60
CA LEU A 155 15.75 -2.36 -7.75
C LEU A 155 14.55 -1.52 -8.21
N ARG A 156 14.10 -1.65 -9.47
CA ARG A 156 12.90 -0.98 -9.99
C ARG A 156 11.61 -1.75 -9.70
N THR A 157 11.69 -3.00 -9.24
CA THR A 157 10.51 -3.86 -9.04
C THR A 157 9.46 -3.19 -8.16
N GLU A 158 9.87 -2.61 -7.04
CA GLU A 158 8.98 -1.88 -6.16
C GLU A 158 9.22 -0.37 -6.26
N PRO A 159 8.16 0.45 -6.23
CA PRO A 159 6.77 0.06 -5.93
C PRO A 159 5.91 -0.37 -7.13
N ASP A 160 6.30 -0.02 -8.35
CA ASP A 160 5.38 0.01 -9.50
C ASP A 160 5.00 -1.38 -10.06
N PHE A 161 5.79 -2.41 -9.78
CA PHE A 161 5.64 -3.77 -10.33
C PHE A 161 5.47 -4.82 -9.24
N LEU A 162 4.87 -4.44 -8.09
CA LEU A 162 4.51 -5.39 -7.05
C LEU A 162 3.50 -6.42 -7.58
N LEU A 163 3.97 -7.67 -7.74
CA LEU A 163 3.13 -8.79 -8.17
C LEU A 163 2.34 -9.34 -6.99
N LEU A 164 1.04 -9.55 -7.19
CA LEU A 164 0.13 -10.15 -6.23
C LEU A 164 -0.45 -11.46 -6.79
N ASN A 165 -0.64 -12.43 -5.91
CA ASN A 165 -1.61 -13.50 -6.16
C ASN A 165 -3.00 -12.84 -6.31
N ALA A 166 -3.69 -13.10 -7.42
CA ALA A 166 -4.93 -12.39 -7.74
C ALA A 166 -6.12 -12.83 -6.87
N GLU A 167 -6.06 -14.04 -6.30
CA GLU A 167 -7.11 -14.61 -5.44
C GLU A 167 -6.87 -14.25 -3.97
N GLU A 168 -5.68 -14.52 -3.45
CA GLU A 168 -5.30 -14.30 -2.05
C GLU A 168 -4.97 -12.83 -1.76
N GLY A 169 -4.43 -12.11 -2.75
CA GLY A 169 -3.99 -10.73 -2.60
C GLY A 169 -2.64 -10.57 -1.88
N CYS A 170 -1.97 -11.66 -1.51
CA CYS A 170 -0.61 -11.63 -0.95
C CYS A 170 0.40 -11.20 -2.02
N ALA A 171 1.41 -10.43 -1.63
CA ALA A 171 2.49 -10.08 -2.55
C ALA A 171 3.54 -11.18 -2.67
N TYR A 172 4.04 -11.38 -3.89
CA TYR A 172 5.23 -12.18 -4.12
C TYR A 172 6.42 -11.56 -3.40
N SER A 173 7.32 -12.39 -2.88
CA SER A 173 8.61 -11.96 -2.34
C SER A 173 9.45 -11.31 -3.44
N LEU A 174 10.35 -10.42 -3.06
CA LEU A 174 11.32 -9.89 -4.01
C LEU A 174 12.27 -11.02 -4.44
N LEU A 175 12.56 -11.08 -5.74
CA LEU A 175 13.49 -12.07 -6.31
C LEU A 175 14.91 -11.94 -5.75
N ASP A 176 15.26 -10.76 -5.23
CA ASP A 176 16.58 -10.46 -4.69
C ASP A 176 16.53 -9.96 -3.23
N ARG A 177 17.72 -9.67 -2.67
CA ARG A 177 17.90 -9.20 -1.28
C ARG A 177 18.61 -7.85 -1.17
N HIS A 178 18.67 -7.08 -2.25
CA HIS A 178 19.34 -5.78 -2.23
C HIS A 178 18.65 -4.80 -1.25
N PRO A 179 19.39 -3.88 -0.63
CA PRO A 179 18.76 -2.85 0.19
C PRO A 179 17.94 -1.89 -0.68
N ARG A 180 16.66 -1.71 -0.32
CA ARG A 180 15.83 -0.64 -0.90
C ARG A 180 15.95 0.62 -0.06
N ARG A 181 15.67 1.77 -0.69
CA ARG A 181 15.54 3.03 0.04
C ARG A 181 14.36 2.93 1.00
N PRO A 182 14.49 3.38 2.26
CA PRO A 182 13.38 3.38 3.19
C PRO A 182 12.28 4.35 2.72
N LEU A 183 11.03 4.05 3.05
CA LEU A 183 9.85 4.78 2.59
C LEU A 183 9.94 6.30 2.83
N TRP A 184 10.49 6.73 3.97
CA TRP A 184 10.62 8.14 4.32
C TRP A 184 11.53 8.92 3.38
N GLU A 185 12.47 8.27 2.68
CA GLU A 185 13.46 8.96 1.85
C GLU A 185 12.82 9.64 0.62
N PRO A 186 12.10 8.92 -0.26
CA PRO A 186 11.35 9.56 -1.34
C PRO A 186 10.22 10.46 -0.84
N VAL A 187 9.55 10.11 0.26
CA VAL A 187 8.46 10.91 0.85
C VAL A 187 8.94 12.29 1.30
N LEU A 188 10.12 12.38 1.93
CA LEU A 188 10.70 13.64 2.38
C LEU A 188 11.42 14.43 1.28
N ALA A 189 11.57 13.88 0.06
CA ALA A 189 12.32 14.55 -1.00
C ALA A 189 11.74 15.92 -1.35
N GLN A 190 10.41 16.01 -1.49
CA GLN A 190 9.73 17.27 -1.78
C GLN A 190 9.83 18.25 -0.61
N GLY A 191 9.63 17.78 0.63
CA GLY A 191 9.77 18.61 1.83
C GLY A 191 11.17 19.21 1.99
N ARG A 192 12.22 18.44 1.67
CA ARG A 192 13.61 18.93 1.68
C ARG A 192 13.85 19.99 0.61
N ALA A 193 13.31 19.80 -0.60
CA ALA A 193 13.38 20.81 -1.66
C ALA A 193 12.65 22.11 -1.28
N ASP A 194 11.45 21.99 -0.70
CA ASP A 194 10.66 23.14 -0.24
C ASP A 194 11.37 23.90 0.87
N LEU A 195 11.88 23.18 1.88
CA LEU A 195 12.66 23.78 2.97
C LEU A 195 13.90 24.52 2.46
N ALA A 196 14.62 23.95 1.49
CA ALA A 196 15.76 24.62 0.86
C ALA A 196 15.35 25.90 0.11
N ALA A 197 14.22 25.90 -0.60
CA ALA A 197 13.68 27.07 -1.28
C ALA A 197 13.23 28.17 -0.30
N LEU A 198 12.60 27.78 0.82
CA LEU A 198 12.23 28.70 1.90
C LEU A 198 13.46 29.41 2.48
N ARG A 199 14.54 28.66 2.75
CA ARG A 199 15.81 29.20 3.26
C ARG A 199 16.51 30.13 2.27
N ALA A 200 16.36 29.87 0.96
CA ALA A 200 16.87 30.76 -0.08
C ALA A 200 16.11 32.10 -0.17
N GLY A 201 15.00 32.25 0.54
CA GLY A 201 14.20 33.48 0.58
C GLY A 201 13.33 33.69 -0.65
N ASP A 202 13.01 32.62 -1.38
CA ASP A 202 12.10 32.67 -2.53
C ASP A 202 10.66 32.91 -2.05
N ARG A 203 10.15 34.13 -2.22
CA ARG A 203 8.79 34.51 -1.84
C ARG A 203 7.71 33.64 -2.48
N THR A 204 7.93 33.18 -3.70
CA THR A 204 6.94 32.32 -4.37
C THR A 204 6.88 30.95 -3.72
N ALA A 205 8.01 30.41 -3.25
CA ALA A 205 8.07 29.18 -2.47
C ALA A 205 7.42 29.37 -1.09
N TRP A 206 7.61 30.52 -0.43
CA TRP A 206 6.95 30.83 0.84
C TRP A 206 5.43 30.76 0.74
N ASP A 207 4.85 31.51 -0.20
CA ASP A 207 3.39 31.51 -0.40
C ASP A 207 2.90 30.12 -0.82
N ALA A 208 3.57 29.49 -1.79
CA ALA A 208 3.13 28.20 -2.32
C ALA A 208 3.20 27.07 -1.28
N THR A 209 4.27 27.01 -0.47
CA THR A 209 4.36 26.03 0.61
C THR A 209 3.32 26.34 1.68
N ALA A 210 3.14 27.58 2.11
CA ALA A 210 2.20 27.94 3.17
C ALA A 210 0.71 27.70 2.81
N THR A 211 0.34 27.88 1.55
CA THR A 211 -1.06 27.66 1.11
C THR A 211 -1.41 26.21 0.82
N ASP A 212 -0.42 25.34 0.63
CA ASP A 212 -0.60 23.92 0.32
C ASP A 212 -0.38 23.07 1.59
N PRO A 213 -1.44 22.48 2.17
CA PRO A 213 -1.31 21.71 3.42
C PRO A 213 -0.32 20.55 3.32
N VAL A 214 -0.23 19.88 2.17
CA VAL A 214 0.67 18.73 2.00
C VAL A 214 2.12 19.22 2.01
N ARG A 215 2.41 20.27 1.26
CA ARG A 215 3.76 20.85 1.21
C ARG A 215 4.19 21.44 2.54
N ARG A 216 3.29 22.11 3.28
CA ARG A 216 3.59 22.59 4.64
C ARG A 216 4.01 21.46 5.57
N ARG A 217 3.20 20.39 5.63
CA ARG A 217 3.47 19.22 6.47
C ARG A 217 4.83 18.61 6.14
N LEU A 218 5.15 18.44 4.85
CA LEU A 218 6.44 17.91 4.41
C LEU A 218 7.62 18.83 4.74
N ALA A 219 7.46 20.15 4.60
CA ALA A 219 8.50 21.11 4.98
C ALA A 219 8.75 21.11 6.49
N LEU A 220 7.70 21.00 7.31
CA LEU A 220 7.81 20.87 8.77
C LEU A 220 8.50 19.56 9.18
N ARG A 221 8.12 18.43 8.57
CA ARG A 221 8.79 17.14 8.77
C ARG A 221 10.25 17.19 8.31
N ALA A 222 10.56 17.82 7.17
CA ALA A 222 11.95 18.01 6.77
C ALA A 222 12.75 18.85 7.79
N ALA A 223 12.15 19.92 8.33
CA ALA A 223 12.77 20.76 9.34
C ALA A 223 12.97 20.02 10.69
N GLN A 224 12.04 19.13 11.04
CA GLN A 224 12.15 18.23 12.20
C GLN A 224 13.42 17.39 12.15
N PHE A 225 13.80 16.83 11.01
CA PHE A 225 14.99 15.98 10.94
C PHE A 225 16.28 16.77 10.72
N ASP A 226 16.20 17.94 10.07
CA ASP A 226 17.39 18.77 9.79
C ASP A 226 17.82 19.66 10.97
N ARG A 227 16.87 20.12 11.79
CA ARG A 227 17.09 20.92 13.01
C ARG A 227 17.92 22.20 12.84
N ALA A 228 17.98 22.80 11.65
CA ALA A 228 18.79 24.00 11.42
C ALA A 228 18.36 25.20 12.27
N ASP A 229 19.32 25.83 12.96
CA ASP A 229 19.06 26.89 13.94
C ASP A 229 18.42 28.15 13.37
N ASP A 230 18.69 28.47 12.11
CA ASP A 230 18.26 29.71 11.45
C ASP A 230 16.82 29.67 10.89
N ASP A 231 16.09 28.55 11.06
CA ASP A 231 14.75 28.35 10.52
C ASP A 231 13.63 29.06 11.30
N LEU A 232 13.93 29.73 12.41
CA LEU A 232 12.90 30.31 13.28
C LEU A 232 11.90 31.20 12.53
N LYS A 233 12.37 32.03 11.59
CA LYS A 233 11.49 32.91 10.81
C LYS A 233 10.50 32.13 9.94
N LEU A 234 10.93 31.03 9.31
CA LEU A 234 10.04 30.22 8.48
C LEU A 234 9.11 29.36 9.35
N LEU A 235 9.59 28.86 10.48
CA LEU A 235 8.77 28.08 11.41
C LEU A 235 7.61 28.91 11.98
N ARG A 236 7.88 30.17 12.37
CA ARG A 236 6.86 31.16 12.76
C ARG A 236 5.83 31.42 11.66
N HIS A 237 6.21 31.27 10.40
CA HIS A 237 5.30 31.48 9.27
C HIS A 237 4.43 30.24 9.01
N LEU A 238 5.03 29.06 9.05
CA LEU A 238 4.32 27.79 8.85
C LEU A 238 3.33 27.50 10.00
N VAL A 239 3.71 27.74 11.27
CA VAL A 239 2.82 27.49 12.42
C VAL A 239 1.53 28.30 12.36
N ARG A 240 1.58 29.54 11.83
CA ARG A 240 0.38 30.38 11.63
C ARG A 240 -0.59 29.77 10.62
N HIS A 241 -0.06 29.19 9.54
CA HIS A 241 -0.88 28.57 8.51
C HIS A 241 -1.40 27.21 8.94
N GLU A 242 -0.65 26.47 9.76
CA GLU A 242 -1.14 25.21 10.34
C GLU A 242 -2.27 25.41 11.35
N ALA A 243 -2.36 26.57 12.01
CA ALA A 243 -3.45 26.86 12.94
C ALA A 243 -4.84 26.81 12.26
N GLU A 244 -4.91 27.00 10.94
CA GLU A 244 -6.14 26.87 10.15
C GLU A 244 -6.65 25.42 10.05
N SER A 245 -5.80 24.44 10.34
CA SER A 245 -6.08 23.00 10.19
C SER A 245 -6.53 22.31 11.49
N SER A 246 -6.82 23.06 12.56
CA SER A 246 -7.06 22.54 13.91
C SER A 246 -5.84 21.76 14.48
N MET A 247 -6.02 20.97 15.54
CA MET A 247 -4.92 20.29 16.24
C MET A 247 -4.42 19.02 15.53
N THR A 248 -3.56 19.23 14.52
CA THR A 248 -2.82 18.16 13.82
C THR A 248 -1.46 17.87 14.46
N ASP A 249 -0.86 16.72 14.14
CA ASP A 249 0.51 16.40 14.58
C ASP A 249 1.52 17.39 13.99
N GLU A 250 1.32 17.87 12.76
CA GLU A 250 2.20 18.88 12.18
C GLU A 250 2.02 20.28 12.79
N LEU A 251 0.81 20.66 13.25
CA LEU A 251 0.64 21.88 14.04
C LEU A 251 1.41 21.79 15.36
N ARG A 252 1.27 20.66 16.07
CA ARG A 252 1.98 20.41 17.31
C ARG A 252 3.50 20.41 17.10
N LEU A 253 3.97 19.75 16.03
CA LEU A 253 5.37 19.76 15.62
C LEU A 253 5.87 21.19 15.36
N ALA A 254 5.12 21.99 14.58
CA ALA A 254 5.49 23.37 14.29
C ALA A 254 5.63 24.21 15.56
N ALA A 255 4.69 24.08 16.50
CA ALA A 255 4.77 24.76 17.80
C ALA A 255 5.98 24.31 18.64
N VAL A 256 6.28 23.00 18.65
CA VAL A 256 7.47 22.44 19.31
C VAL A 256 8.76 22.97 18.68
N LEU A 257 8.87 22.97 17.35
CA LEU A 257 10.06 23.46 16.64
C LEU A 257 10.33 24.96 16.90
N VAL A 258 9.28 25.77 17.02
CA VAL A 258 9.41 27.18 17.47
C VAL A 258 9.83 27.22 18.95
N GLY A 259 9.15 26.48 19.81
CA GLY A 259 9.38 26.47 21.26
C GLY A 259 10.79 26.02 21.67
N LEU A 260 11.40 25.10 20.92
CA LEU A 260 12.77 24.63 21.14
C LEU A 260 13.83 25.74 21.07
N ARG A 261 13.52 26.86 20.40
CA ARG A 261 14.40 28.03 20.37
C ARG A 261 14.42 28.78 21.70
N GLY A 262 13.37 28.64 22.51
CA GLY A 262 13.29 29.21 23.86
C GLY A 262 13.30 30.73 23.87
N HIS A 263 12.73 31.38 22.85
CA HIS A 263 12.59 32.82 22.82
C HIS A 263 11.23 33.24 23.37
N ALA A 264 11.22 34.06 24.42
CA ALA A 264 9.98 34.55 25.02
C ALA A 264 9.09 35.36 24.05
N GLU A 265 9.68 35.95 23.00
CA GLU A 265 8.94 36.65 21.94
C GLU A 265 8.02 35.73 21.11
N ASP A 266 8.19 34.41 21.19
CA ASP A 266 7.32 33.43 20.52
C ASP A 266 6.07 33.07 21.32
N LEU A 267 6.03 33.34 22.62
CA LEU A 267 4.90 32.98 23.47
C LEU A 267 3.58 33.63 23.01
N PRO A 268 3.51 34.95 22.68
CA PRO A 268 2.28 35.54 22.18
C PRO A 268 1.78 34.92 20.87
N LEU A 269 2.69 34.49 19.99
CA LEU A 269 2.34 33.82 18.74
C LEU A 269 1.74 32.44 19.01
N LEU A 270 2.38 31.64 19.87
CA LEU A 270 1.90 30.30 20.18
C LEU A 270 0.60 30.33 21.01
N ASP A 271 0.42 31.38 21.81
CA ASP A 271 -0.84 31.67 22.54
C ASP A 271 -2.00 31.94 21.56
N GLU A 272 -1.77 32.77 20.53
CA GLU A 272 -2.74 33.00 19.44
C GLU A 272 -3.10 31.70 18.71
N VAL A 273 -2.09 30.86 18.42
CA VAL A 273 -2.30 29.54 17.80
C VAL A 273 -3.14 28.63 18.70
N ARG A 274 -2.79 28.54 20.00
CA ARG A 274 -3.53 27.75 20.99
C ARG A 274 -5.00 28.15 21.05
N ASP A 275 -5.28 29.45 21.02
CA ASP A 275 -6.63 30.00 21.18
C ASP A 275 -7.48 30.00 19.89
N THR A 276 -7.00 29.35 18.81
CA THR A 276 -7.70 29.30 17.51
C THR A 276 -9.02 28.52 17.58
N ASP A 277 -9.00 27.32 18.18
CA ASP A 277 -10.20 26.51 18.41
C ASP A 277 -10.09 25.67 19.70
N PHE A 278 -11.13 24.86 19.97
CA PHE A 278 -11.18 24.00 21.15
C PHE A 278 -10.09 22.93 21.16
N ASP A 279 -9.86 22.28 20.01
CA ASP A 279 -8.89 21.20 19.89
C ASP A 279 -7.47 21.74 20.02
N THR A 280 -7.19 22.94 19.49
CA THR A 280 -5.89 23.61 19.67
C THR A 280 -5.64 24.02 21.11
N THR A 281 -6.69 24.48 21.79
CA THR A 281 -6.65 24.84 23.22
C THR A 281 -6.32 23.61 24.06
N CYS A 282 -6.96 22.47 23.76
CA CYS A 282 -6.68 21.21 24.46
C CYS A 282 -5.30 20.64 24.11
N GLY A 283 -4.90 20.69 22.84
CA GLY A 283 -3.65 20.09 22.37
C GLY A 283 -2.38 20.81 22.80
N LEU A 284 -2.47 22.09 23.15
CA LEU A 284 -1.37 22.93 23.65
C LEU A 284 -1.65 23.44 25.07
N SER A 285 -2.51 22.77 25.84
CA SER A 285 -2.94 23.27 27.16
C SER A 285 -1.83 23.38 28.20
N GLU A 286 -0.76 22.59 28.05
CA GLU A 286 0.40 22.58 28.95
C GLU A 286 1.49 23.60 28.54
N MET A 287 1.28 24.32 27.43
CA MET A 287 2.20 25.35 26.98
C MET A 287 2.23 26.53 27.95
N PRO A 288 3.41 27.12 28.25
CA PRO A 288 3.52 28.31 29.09
C PRO A 288 2.70 29.49 28.56
N GLY A 289 2.29 30.37 29.46
CA GLY A 289 1.51 31.56 29.15
C GLY A 289 2.34 32.68 28.51
N PRO A 290 1.69 33.73 27.98
CA PRO A 290 2.34 34.81 27.23
C PRO A 290 3.32 35.65 28.07
N ASP A 291 3.18 35.62 29.40
CA ASP A 291 4.00 36.36 30.35
C ASP A 291 5.13 35.51 30.99
N ASP A 292 5.22 34.22 30.65
CA ASP A 292 6.29 33.33 31.12
C ASP A 292 7.61 33.59 30.39
N ASP A 293 8.69 32.91 30.81
CA ASP A 293 10.00 33.07 30.20
C ASP A 293 10.29 32.03 29.10
N GLY A 294 11.32 32.32 28.29
CA GLY A 294 11.73 31.45 27.20
C GLY A 294 12.32 30.11 27.66
N ALA A 295 12.75 29.99 28.92
CA ALA A 295 13.26 28.74 29.46
C ALA A 295 12.11 27.75 29.71
N ALA A 296 11.00 28.22 30.27
CA ALA A 296 9.78 27.44 30.43
C ALA A 296 9.24 26.95 29.06
N LEU A 297 9.25 27.83 28.04
CA LEU A 297 8.84 27.45 26.69
C LEU A 297 9.71 26.34 26.11
N ARG A 298 11.02 26.44 26.30
CA ARG A 298 11.97 25.43 25.83
C ARG A 298 11.81 24.10 26.54
N GLU A 299 11.59 24.11 27.86
CA GLU A 299 11.39 22.91 28.66
C GLU A 299 10.14 22.14 28.21
N TRP A 300 9.02 22.86 28.04
CA TRP A 300 7.79 22.29 27.47
C TRP A 300 8.03 21.66 26.09
N ALA A 301 8.68 22.40 25.19
CA ALA A 301 8.95 21.93 23.84
C ALA A 301 9.86 20.70 23.83
N GLN A 302 10.89 20.65 24.69
CA GLN A 302 11.78 19.49 24.83
C GLN A 302 11.02 18.25 25.30
N GLY A 303 10.12 18.38 26.28
CA GLY A 303 9.32 17.25 26.76
C GLY A 303 8.44 16.62 25.68
N LEU A 304 7.82 17.46 24.82
CA LEU A 304 7.05 16.97 23.68
C LEU A 304 7.94 16.42 22.56
N ASP A 305 9.06 17.06 22.26
CA ASP A 305 10.00 16.61 21.23
C ASP A 305 10.56 15.21 21.55
N GLU A 306 10.94 14.98 22.81
CA GLU A 306 11.43 13.70 23.31
C GLU A 306 10.36 12.60 23.32
N SER A 307 9.09 12.95 23.51
CA SER A 307 8.00 11.97 23.60
C SER A 307 7.33 11.65 22.27
N LEU A 308 7.37 12.56 21.28
CA LEU A 308 6.54 12.45 20.07
C LEU A 308 7.29 12.58 18.73
N PHE A 309 8.37 13.35 18.64
CA PHE A 309 8.92 13.75 17.33
C PHE A 309 10.36 13.29 17.10
N GLY A 310 11.31 13.56 18.00
CA GLY A 310 12.71 13.15 17.81
C GLY A 310 13.35 13.63 16.50
N THR A 311 14.50 13.05 16.12
CA THR A 311 15.31 13.50 14.97
C THR A 311 15.65 12.40 13.96
N ASP A 312 15.28 11.15 14.20
CA ASP A 312 15.50 10.05 13.27
C ASP A 312 14.19 9.72 12.54
N PRO A 313 14.13 9.85 11.20
CA PRO A 313 12.91 9.53 10.45
C PRO A 313 12.52 8.05 10.53
N SER A 314 13.41 7.15 10.95
CA SER A 314 13.10 5.74 11.17
C SER A 314 12.35 5.45 12.47
N ASP A 315 12.36 6.40 13.43
CA ASP A 315 11.60 6.28 14.69
C ASP A 315 10.12 6.66 14.52
N GLU A 316 9.78 7.35 13.43
CA GLU A 316 8.39 7.72 13.12
C GLU A 316 7.54 6.48 12.82
N PRO A 317 6.28 6.46 13.27
CA PRO A 317 5.35 5.39 12.94
C PRO A 317 5.25 5.18 11.41
N PRO A 318 5.22 3.92 10.91
CA PRO A 318 5.07 3.67 9.48
C PRO A 318 3.86 4.35 8.83
N SER A 319 2.77 4.55 9.59
CA SER A 319 1.57 5.27 9.14
C SER A 319 1.84 6.73 8.78
N THR A 320 2.77 7.40 9.48
CA THR A 320 3.17 8.78 9.16
C THR A 320 3.65 8.86 7.71
N TRP A 321 4.46 7.89 7.29
CA TRP A 321 5.04 7.87 5.95
C TRP A 321 4.06 7.40 4.87
N THR A 322 3.18 6.43 5.16
CA THR A 322 2.16 5.99 4.20
C THR A 322 1.10 7.06 3.96
N GLU A 323 0.66 7.78 5.00
CA GLU A 323 -0.28 8.90 4.87
C GLU A 323 0.35 10.06 4.06
N LEU A 324 1.58 10.48 4.39
CA LEU A 324 2.27 11.53 3.63
C LEU A 324 2.58 11.12 2.18
N ALA A 325 2.83 9.84 1.91
CA ALA A 325 2.97 9.33 0.55
C ALA A 325 1.64 9.43 -0.22
N ALA A 326 0.54 9.00 0.40
CA ALA A 326 -0.80 9.07 -0.19
C ALA A 326 -1.21 10.53 -0.50
N ASP A 327 -0.99 11.44 0.43
CA ASP A 327 -1.32 12.87 0.29
C ASP A 327 -0.52 13.55 -0.83
N GLN A 328 0.69 13.08 -1.11
CA GLN A 328 1.52 13.54 -2.24
C GLN A 328 1.12 12.93 -3.59
N GLY A 329 0.19 11.98 -3.61
CA GLY A 329 -0.12 11.19 -4.81
C GLY A 329 0.94 10.13 -5.14
N LEU A 330 1.84 9.79 -4.20
CA LEU A 330 2.76 8.66 -4.32
C LEU A 330 2.03 7.35 -4.00
N VAL A 331 0.95 7.08 -4.74
CA VAL A 331 -0.05 6.05 -4.44
C VAL A 331 0.57 4.65 -4.40
N GLU A 332 1.36 4.27 -5.40
CA GLU A 332 1.95 2.92 -5.45
C GLU A 332 2.99 2.74 -4.35
N LEU A 333 3.74 3.78 -4.00
CA LEU A 333 4.69 3.73 -2.88
C LEU A 333 3.96 3.47 -1.54
N ALA A 334 2.85 4.17 -1.29
CA ALA A 334 2.00 3.93 -0.13
C ALA A 334 1.39 2.52 -0.16
N ARG A 335 0.81 2.13 -1.30
CA ARG A 335 0.16 0.83 -1.50
C ARG A 335 1.12 -0.33 -1.21
N THR A 336 2.31 -0.31 -1.79
CA THR A 336 3.33 -1.35 -1.58
C THR A 336 3.69 -1.47 -0.10
N ALA A 337 3.94 -0.35 0.58
CA ALA A 337 4.28 -0.37 2.01
C ALA A 337 3.14 -0.96 2.87
N LEU A 338 1.89 -0.63 2.57
CA LEU A 338 0.72 -1.16 3.28
C LEU A 338 0.52 -2.66 3.00
N ILE A 339 0.67 -3.11 1.75
CA ILE A 339 0.54 -4.54 1.39
C ILE A 339 1.62 -5.34 2.11
N ARG A 340 2.89 -4.90 2.07
CA ARG A 340 3.98 -5.58 2.77
C ARG A 340 3.72 -5.67 4.27
N ARG A 341 3.20 -4.61 4.90
CA ARG A 341 2.81 -4.62 6.31
C ARG A 341 1.66 -5.59 6.60
N LEU A 342 0.67 -5.67 5.72
CA LEU A 342 -0.44 -6.61 5.85
C LEU A 342 0.04 -8.07 5.74
N ASP A 343 0.88 -8.36 4.74
CA ASP A 343 1.50 -9.68 4.55
C ASP A 343 2.29 -10.12 5.78
N GLU A 344 3.06 -9.21 6.38
CA GLU A 344 3.81 -9.49 7.61
C GLU A 344 2.90 -9.85 8.79
N ILE A 345 1.75 -9.19 8.94
CA ILE A 345 0.77 -9.49 10.01
C ILE A 345 0.05 -10.81 9.75
N GLU A 346 -0.29 -11.10 8.50
CA GLU A 346 -0.92 -12.36 8.14
C GLU A 346 0.03 -13.55 8.37
N LEU A 347 1.30 -13.39 8.00
CA LEU A 347 2.34 -14.39 8.24
C LEU A 347 2.62 -14.57 9.74
N ASP A 348 2.66 -13.47 10.51
CA ASP A 348 2.91 -13.49 11.95
C ASP A 348 2.01 -12.54 12.75
N GLN A 349 0.88 -13.07 13.23
CA GLN A 349 -0.04 -12.34 14.11
C GLN A 349 0.58 -11.92 15.45
N SER A 350 1.76 -12.44 15.82
CA SER A 350 2.46 -11.98 17.03
C SER A 350 2.83 -10.50 16.97
N ARG A 351 2.92 -9.93 15.76
CA ARG A 351 3.12 -8.49 15.51
C ARG A 351 1.97 -7.61 16.02
N LEU A 352 0.80 -8.19 16.29
CA LEU A 352 -0.34 -7.47 16.89
C LEU A 352 -0.29 -7.44 18.42
N ARG A 353 0.69 -8.07 19.07
CA ARG A 353 0.77 -8.11 20.55
C ARG A 353 1.16 -6.75 21.11
N ARG A 354 0.45 -6.31 22.15
CA ARG A 354 0.79 -5.06 22.83
C ARG A 354 2.08 -5.18 23.65
N PRO A 355 2.96 -4.15 23.63
CA PRO A 355 4.02 -4.01 24.62
C PRO A 355 3.42 -4.07 26.03
N GLY A 356 3.88 -5.01 26.86
CA GLY A 356 3.40 -5.21 28.24
C GLY A 356 2.19 -6.13 28.41
N ALA A 357 1.54 -6.60 27.34
CA ALA A 357 0.43 -7.56 27.41
C ALA A 357 0.55 -8.66 26.32
N PRO A 358 1.57 -9.54 26.39
CA PRO A 358 1.95 -10.44 25.29
C PRO A 358 0.91 -11.51 24.92
N LYS A 359 -0.14 -11.70 25.74
CA LYS A 359 -1.23 -12.65 25.46
C LYS A 359 -2.43 -12.01 24.78
N VAL A 360 -2.47 -10.68 24.68
CA VAL A 360 -3.60 -9.94 24.10
C VAL A 360 -3.16 -9.37 22.76
N LEU A 361 -3.92 -9.69 21.72
CA LEU A 361 -3.76 -9.10 20.40
C LEU A 361 -4.49 -7.76 20.37
N ASP A 362 -3.86 -6.76 19.76
CA ASP A 362 -4.48 -5.48 19.44
C ASP A 362 -4.85 -5.47 17.96
N PRO A 363 -6.15 -5.56 17.60
CA PRO A 363 -6.57 -5.55 16.21
C PRO A 363 -6.57 -4.13 15.60
N SER A 364 -6.23 -3.09 16.37
CA SER A 364 -6.21 -1.71 15.90
C SER A 364 -5.37 -1.47 14.63
N PRO A 365 -4.19 -2.10 14.43
CA PRO A 365 -3.41 -1.92 13.20
C PRO A 365 -4.13 -2.44 11.95
N LEU A 366 -4.89 -3.55 12.05
CA LEU A 366 -5.65 -4.10 10.92
C LEU A 366 -6.80 -3.17 10.51
N ARG A 367 -7.49 -2.57 11.49
CA ARG A 367 -8.52 -1.57 11.22
C ARG A 367 -7.93 -0.34 10.52
N THR A 368 -6.76 0.11 10.97
CA THR A 368 -6.04 1.23 10.34
C THR A 368 -5.63 0.90 8.91
N LEU A 369 -5.07 -0.29 8.67
CA LEU A 369 -4.73 -0.77 7.33
C LEU A 369 -5.95 -0.82 6.40
N ALA A 370 -7.07 -1.37 6.86
CA ALA A 370 -8.30 -1.40 6.08
C ALA A 370 -8.74 0.01 5.65
N ARG A 371 -8.75 0.97 6.58
CA ARG A 371 -9.06 2.38 6.29
C ARG A 371 -8.09 3.00 5.28
N GLU A 372 -6.79 2.81 5.46
CA GLU A 372 -5.77 3.39 4.56
C GLU A 372 -5.87 2.80 3.14
N PHE A 373 -6.14 1.50 3.01
CA PHE A 373 -6.44 0.91 1.70
C PHE A 373 -7.71 1.48 1.07
N GLU A 374 -8.78 1.69 1.84
CA GLU A 374 -10.00 2.34 1.32
C GLU A 374 -9.72 3.77 0.84
N GLN A 375 -8.89 4.53 1.56
CA GLN A 375 -8.48 5.88 1.16
C GLN A 375 -7.67 5.89 -0.14
N LEU A 376 -6.83 4.87 -0.37
CA LEU A 376 -6.13 4.65 -1.63
C LEU A 376 -7.03 4.07 -2.74
N GLY A 377 -8.26 3.68 -2.42
CA GLY A 377 -9.19 3.03 -3.34
C GLY A 377 -8.94 1.53 -3.58
N ASP A 378 -8.01 0.91 -2.83
CA ASP A 378 -7.71 -0.53 -2.92
C ASP A 378 -8.66 -1.36 -2.05
N ARG A 379 -9.90 -1.50 -2.53
CA ARG A 379 -10.96 -2.21 -1.80
C ARG A 379 -10.67 -3.71 -1.60
N VAL A 380 -9.86 -4.31 -2.46
CA VAL A 380 -9.49 -5.73 -2.36
C VAL A 380 -8.57 -5.93 -1.15
N GLN A 381 -7.52 -5.11 -1.00
CA GLN A 381 -6.65 -5.16 0.17
C GLN A 381 -7.36 -4.67 1.44
N ALA A 382 -8.25 -3.69 1.33
CA ALA A 382 -9.10 -3.27 2.45
C ALA A 382 -9.95 -4.43 2.97
N LEU A 383 -10.59 -5.20 2.07
CA LEU A 383 -11.36 -6.38 2.44
C LEU A 383 -10.49 -7.45 3.12
N ARG A 384 -9.28 -7.69 2.60
CA ARG A 384 -8.34 -8.65 3.20
C ARG A 384 -7.97 -8.25 4.63
N ALA A 385 -7.57 -6.99 4.85
CA ALA A 385 -7.32 -6.47 6.19
C ALA A 385 -8.56 -6.55 7.10
N GLN A 386 -9.73 -6.25 6.55
CA GLN A 386 -11.01 -6.31 7.28
C GLN A 386 -11.37 -7.73 7.71
N ARG A 387 -11.10 -8.76 6.90
CA ARG A 387 -11.35 -10.17 7.27
C ARG A 387 -10.51 -10.60 8.46
N LEU A 388 -9.22 -10.26 8.47
CA LEU A 388 -8.34 -10.49 9.61
C LEU A 388 -8.84 -9.72 10.84
N TYR A 389 -9.22 -8.46 10.67
CA TYR A 389 -9.77 -7.65 11.77
C TYR A 389 -11.04 -8.28 12.36
N SER A 390 -12.01 -8.66 11.52
CA SER A 390 -13.27 -9.30 11.91
C SER A 390 -13.07 -10.60 12.69
N ALA A 391 -12.04 -11.38 12.38
CA ALA A 391 -11.73 -12.65 13.05
C ALA A 391 -11.23 -12.47 14.49
N LEU A 392 -10.73 -11.28 14.84
CA LEU A 392 -10.12 -10.97 16.13
C LEU A 392 -11.05 -10.19 17.07
N GLN A 393 -12.30 -9.94 16.70
CA GLN A 393 -13.24 -9.20 17.54
C GLN A 393 -13.92 -10.11 18.56
N ASP A 394 -13.98 -9.64 19.81
CA ASP A 394 -14.54 -10.41 20.93
C ASP A 394 -15.99 -10.02 21.23
N THR A 395 -16.26 -8.72 21.45
CA THR A 395 -17.59 -8.27 21.88
C THR A 395 -18.61 -8.43 20.75
N ALA A 396 -19.88 -8.69 21.10
CA ALA A 396 -20.94 -8.81 20.11
C ALA A 396 -21.08 -7.55 19.25
N TRP A 397 -20.94 -6.36 19.86
CA TRP A 397 -20.93 -5.08 19.15
C TRP A 397 -19.79 -4.99 18.13
N ASP A 398 -18.56 -5.33 18.52
CA ASP A 398 -17.39 -5.23 17.64
C ASP A 398 -17.47 -6.27 16.52
N ARG A 399 -17.91 -7.49 16.82
CA ARG A 399 -18.16 -8.53 15.82
C ARG A 399 -19.19 -8.09 14.79
N VAL A 400 -20.34 -7.56 15.23
CA VAL A 400 -21.38 -7.04 14.31
C VAL A 400 -20.85 -5.88 13.48
N SER A 401 -20.18 -4.91 14.11
CA SER A 401 -19.64 -3.73 13.40
C SER A 401 -18.59 -4.11 12.36
N ALA A 402 -17.69 -5.03 12.70
CA ALA A 402 -16.66 -5.52 11.79
C ALA A 402 -17.26 -6.33 10.63
N ARG A 403 -18.24 -7.19 10.89
CA ARG A 403 -18.92 -7.95 9.83
C ARG A 403 -19.77 -7.07 8.92
N LEU A 404 -20.34 -5.99 9.44
CA LEU A 404 -21.05 -5.01 8.60
C LEU A 404 -20.10 -4.35 7.59
N THR A 405 -18.93 -3.88 8.05
CA THR A 405 -17.90 -3.33 7.16
C THR A 405 -17.39 -4.39 6.17
N GLN A 406 -17.22 -5.63 6.62
CA GLN A 406 -16.80 -6.73 5.75
C GLN A 406 -17.83 -7.00 4.63
N ALA A 407 -19.13 -7.12 4.95
CA ALA A 407 -20.17 -7.34 3.96
C ALA A 407 -20.25 -6.20 2.93
N ARG A 408 -20.09 -4.95 3.39
CA ARG A 408 -19.99 -3.78 2.50
C ARG A 408 -18.83 -3.94 1.51
N LEU A 409 -17.64 -4.27 1.99
CA LEU A 409 -16.45 -4.44 1.14
C LEU A 409 -16.56 -5.66 0.21
N GLU A 410 -17.15 -6.76 0.66
CA GLU A 410 -17.47 -7.92 -0.18
C GLU A 410 -18.41 -7.52 -1.32
N ARG A 411 -19.46 -6.76 -1.02
CA ARG A 411 -20.37 -6.23 -2.05
C ARG A 411 -19.65 -5.30 -3.03
N GLU A 412 -18.88 -4.34 -2.51
CA GLU A 412 -18.16 -3.37 -3.35
C GLU A 412 -17.05 -3.99 -4.22
N THR A 413 -16.57 -5.18 -3.85
CA THR A 413 -15.59 -5.97 -4.64
C THR A 413 -16.25 -7.04 -5.51
N GLY A 414 -17.58 -7.09 -5.57
CA GLY A 414 -18.35 -8.03 -6.41
C GLY A 414 -18.51 -9.45 -5.82
N GLN A 415 -18.10 -9.68 -4.57
CA GLN A 415 -18.26 -10.94 -3.84
C GLN A 415 -19.66 -11.02 -3.20
N LEU A 416 -20.70 -10.91 -4.04
CA LEU A 416 -22.09 -10.79 -3.57
C LEU A 416 -22.58 -12.00 -2.74
N PRO A 417 -22.30 -13.26 -3.10
CA PRO A 417 -22.68 -14.41 -2.28
C PRO A 417 -22.04 -14.37 -0.89
N GLN A 418 -20.74 -14.04 -0.82
CA GLN A 418 -20.00 -13.92 0.43
C GLN A 418 -20.57 -12.80 1.32
N ALA A 419 -20.94 -11.66 0.73
CA ALA A 419 -21.60 -10.59 1.47
C ALA A 419 -22.91 -11.08 2.12
N GLY A 420 -23.69 -11.90 1.41
CA GLY A 420 -24.92 -12.51 1.94
C GLY A 420 -24.67 -13.44 3.13
N GLU A 421 -23.65 -14.29 3.05
CA GLU A 421 -23.23 -15.18 4.14
C GLU A 421 -22.71 -14.40 5.36
N THR A 422 -21.93 -13.33 5.12
CA THR A 422 -21.44 -12.44 6.16
C THR A 422 -22.61 -11.74 6.89
N LEU A 423 -23.61 -11.25 6.16
CA LEU A 423 -24.81 -10.67 6.76
C LEU A 423 -25.66 -11.72 7.49
N ALA A 424 -25.70 -12.98 7.03
CA ALA A 424 -26.34 -14.07 7.76
C ALA A 424 -25.66 -14.31 9.11
N THR A 425 -24.33 -14.40 9.12
CA THR A 425 -23.56 -14.56 10.36
C THR A 425 -23.77 -13.37 11.30
N LEU A 426 -23.86 -12.15 10.77
CA LEU A 426 -24.17 -10.96 11.55
C LEU A 426 -25.54 -11.09 12.24
N ARG A 427 -26.57 -11.55 11.53
CA ARG A 427 -27.91 -11.78 12.10
C ARG A 427 -27.90 -12.83 13.20
N ASP A 428 -27.11 -13.90 13.05
CA ASP A 428 -26.96 -14.92 14.11
C ASP A 428 -26.39 -14.31 15.40
N ILE A 429 -25.43 -13.38 15.29
CA ILE A 429 -24.87 -12.66 16.44
C ILE A 429 -25.91 -11.71 17.07
N LEU A 430 -26.78 -11.08 16.27
CA LEU A 430 -27.87 -10.25 16.82
C LEU A 430 -28.89 -11.10 17.59
N ALA A 431 -29.16 -12.32 17.14
CA ALA A 431 -30.09 -13.25 17.76
C ALA A 431 -29.52 -13.86 19.07
N ASP A 432 -28.22 -14.18 19.10
CA ASP A 432 -27.51 -14.66 20.29
C ASP A 432 -26.19 -13.89 20.52
N PRO A 433 -26.24 -12.71 21.16
CA PRO A 433 -25.06 -11.86 21.38
C PRO A 433 -23.98 -12.47 22.27
N ALA A 434 -24.31 -13.43 23.13
CA ALA A 434 -23.47 -13.93 24.23
C ALA A 434 -23.02 -12.88 25.29
N ASP A 435 -23.23 -11.58 25.06
CA ASP A 435 -22.97 -10.49 26.00
C ASP A 435 -24.02 -9.35 25.92
N GLY A 436 -23.91 -8.34 26.80
CA GLY A 436 -24.86 -7.24 26.88
C GLY A 436 -24.59 -6.04 25.96
N SER A 437 -23.52 -6.07 25.15
CA SER A 437 -23.06 -4.91 24.37
C SER A 437 -24.06 -4.44 23.30
N LEU A 438 -24.94 -5.33 22.85
CA LEU A 438 -25.96 -5.04 21.83
C LEU A 438 -27.29 -4.53 22.39
N GLN A 439 -27.42 -4.23 23.69
CA GLN A 439 -28.72 -3.88 24.31
C GLN A 439 -29.51 -2.78 23.57
N TYR A 440 -28.83 -1.82 22.93
CA TYR A 440 -29.45 -0.66 22.29
C TYR A 440 -29.32 -0.61 20.76
N TRP A 441 -28.85 -1.70 20.11
CA TRP A 441 -28.52 -1.70 18.68
C TRP A 441 -29.68 -1.23 17.77
N ARG A 442 -30.93 -1.51 18.18
CA ARG A 442 -32.18 -1.17 17.48
C ARG A 442 -32.55 0.31 17.45
N GLY A 443 -31.97 1.11 18.35
CA GLY A 443 -32.29 2.54 18.54
C GLY A 443 -31.14 3.48 18.19
N VAL A 444 -29.98 2.94 17.79
CA VAL A 444 -28.77 3.70 17.43
C VAL A 444 -28.44 3.51 15.95
N ASN A 445 -27.43 4.24 15.46
CA ASN A 445 -27.04 4.21 14.05
C ASN A 445 -26.66 2.80 13.54
N LEU A 446 -26.22 1.89 14.43
CA LEU A 446 -25.86 0.53 14.04
C LEU A 446 -27.03 -0.23 13.38
N GLY A 447 -28.23 -0.23 13.98
CA GLY A 447 -29.40 -0.90 13.39
C GLY A 447 -29.80 -0.33 12.03
N ARG A 448 -29.66 0.99 11.86
CA ARG A 448 -29.86 1.66 10.56
C ARG A 448 -28.86 1.15 9.53
N PHE A 449 -27.57 1.16 9.83
CA PHE A 449 -26.52 0.75 8.89
C PHE A 449 -26.64 -0.73 8.49
N ILE A 450 -27.05 -1.59 9.43
CA ILE A 450 -27.32 -3.01 9.14
C ILE A 450 -28.45 -3.14 8.10
N ALA A 451 -29.57 -2.46 8.31
CA ALA A 451 -30.69 -2.51 7.36
C ALA A 451 -30.32 -1.90 5.99
N GLU A 452 -29.62 -0.76 5.96
CA GLU A 452 -29.15 -0.14 4.72
C GLU A 452 -28.27 -1.09 3.90
N GLU A 453 -27.36 -1.82 4.55
CA GLU A 453 -26.48 -2.76 3.85
C GLU A 453 -27.25 -3.97 3.30
N HIS A 454 -28.26 -4.49 4.02
CA HIS A 454 -29.11 -5.57 3.47
C HIS A 454 -29.86 -5.13 2.23
N TYR A 455 -30.49 -3.95 2.25
CA TYR A 455 -31.20 -3.42 1.07
C TYR A 455 -30.24 -3.15 -0.10
N THR A 456 -29.06 -2.62 0.20
CA THR A 456 -28.05 -2.34 -0.84
C THR A 456 -27.52 -3.63 -1.47
N LEU A 457 -27.33 -4.69 -0.68
CA LEU A 457 -26.98 -6.02 -1.19
C LEU A 457 -28.12 -6.64 -2.00
N THR A 458 -29.36 -6.55 -1.53
CA THR A 458 -30.53 -7.01 -2.30
C THR A 458 -30.57 -6.38 -3.69
N ARG A 459 -30.37 -5.05 -3.79
CA ARG A 459 -30.33 -4.36 -5.07
C ARG A 459 -29.19 -4.88 -5.95
N ALA A 460 -27.99 -5.02 -5.38
CA ALA A 460 -26.83 -5.53 -6.13
C ALA A 460 -27.05 -6.96 -6.65
N LEU A 461 -27.67 -7.84 -5.85
CA LEU A 461 -28.04 -9.20 -6.26
C LEU A 461 -29.09 -9.18 -7.38
N ALA A 462 -30.10 -8.32 -7.29
CA ALA A 462 -31.11 -8.17 -8.33
C ALA A 462 -30.51 -7.64 -9.66
N ASP A 463 -29.61 -6.66 -9.57
CA ASP A 463 -28.91 -6.12 -10.74
C ASP A 463 -27.92 -7.12 -11.36
N ALA A 464 -27.42 -8.07 -10.57
CA ALA A 464 -26.56 -9.18 -11.02
C ALA A 464 -27.33 -10.42 -11.49
N ASP A 465 -28.67 -10.35 -11.60
CA ASP A 465 -29.54 -11.45 -12.01
C ASP A 465 -29.47 -12.69 -11.09
N LEU A 466 -29.39 -12.43 -9.77
CA LEU A 466 -29.43 -13.43 -8.70
C LEU A 466 -30.73 -13.31 -7.87
N PRO A 467 -31.88 -13.70 -8.44
CA PRO A 467 -33.20 -13.37 -7.88
C PRO A 467 -33.55 -14.16 -6.61
N GLU A 468 -33.05 -15.39 -6.45
CA GLU A 468 -33.33 -16.18 -5.23
C GLU A 468 -32.61 -15.59 -4.02
N GLU A 469 -31.34 -15.25 -4.18
CA GLU A 469 -30.50 -14.60 -3.18
C GLU A 469 -31.02 -13.19 -2.85
N ALA A 470 -31.45 -12.43 -3.87
CA ALA A 470 -32.05 -11.11 -3.66
C ALA A 470 -33.31 -11.19 -2.78
N ARG A 471 -34.21 -12.16 -3.02
CA ARG A 471 -35.44 -12.36 -2.22
C ARG A 471 -35.15 -12.80 -0.79
N ALA A 472 -34.21 -13.72 -0.61
CA ALA A 472 -33.78 -14.15 0.71
C ALA A 472 -33.21 -12.98 1.51
N THR A 473 -32.37 -12.16 0.87
CA THR A 473 -31.77 -10.97 1.49
C THR A 473 -32.82 -9.89 1.79
N LEU A 474 -33.80 -9.69 0.89
CA LEU A 474 -34.91 -8.76 1.10
C LEU A 474 -35.79 -9.16 2.29
N THR A 475 -36.09 -10.46 2.40
CA THR A 475 -36.87 -10.99 3.54
C THR A 475 -36.15 -10.71 4.85
N ALA A 476 -34.84 -10.96 4.90
CA ALA A 476 -34.02 -10.64 6.07
C ALA A 476 -33.96 -9.13 6.36
N ALA A 477 -33.87 -8.28 5.33
CA ALA A 477 -33.90 -6.82 5.48
C ALA A 477 -35.22 -6.35 6.14
N GLU A 478 -36.34 -6.95 5.73
CA GLU A 478 -37.68 -6.66 6.26
C GLU A 478 -37.86 -7.09 7.72
N GLU A 479 -37.33 -8.26 8.08
CA GLU A 479 -37.28 -8.72 9.47
C GLU A 479 -36.51 -7.74 10.36
N ILE A 480 -35.31 -7.33 9.92
CA ILE A 480 -34.49 -6.35 10.65
C ILE A 480 -35.24 -5.01 10.77
N ARG A 481 -35.82 -4.52 9.68
CA ARG A 481 -36.60 -3.28 9.67
C ARG A 481 -37.75 -3.33 10.68
N GLY A 482 -38.41 -4.48 10.82
CA GLY A 482 -39.47 -4.72 11.80
C GLY A 482 -39.02 -4.59 13.26
N GLU A 483 -37.73 -4.79 13.55
CA GLU A 483 -37.14 -4.62 14.88
C GLU A 483 -36.64 -3.19 15.15
N LEU A 484 -36.44 -2.37 14.12
CA LEU A 484 -35.93 -1.01 14.28
C LEU A 484 -36.94 -0.08 14.96
N SER A 485 -36.43 0.92 15.68
CA SER A 485 -37.26 1.91 16.37
C SER A 485 -36.78 3.34 16.11
N GLY A 486 -37.68 4.31 16.29
CA GLY A 486 -37.36 5.74 16.24
C GLY A 486 -36.78 6.21 14.90
N ALA A 487 -35.66 6.92 14.97
CA ALA A 487 -35.01 7.53 13.80
C ALA A 487 -34.46 6.49 12.81
N ALA A 488 -33.97 5.34 13.29
CA ALA A 488 -33.41 4.28 12.45
C ALA A 488 -34.47 3.68 11.51
N ALA A 489 -35.66 3.37 12.02
CA ALA A 489 -36.77 2.85 11.22
C ALA A 489 -37.29 3.85 10.17
N THR A 490 -37.20 5.15 10.45
CA THR A 490 -37.62 6.19 9.51
C THR A 490 -36.62 6.36 8.38
N ALA A 491 -35.31 6.30 8.68
CA ALA A 491 -34.24 6.53 7.71
C ALA A 491 -34.21 5.50 6.57
N VAL A 492 -34.61 4.24 6.83
CA VAL A 492 -34.51 3.15 5.84
C VAL A 492 -35.79 2.92 5.02
N ARG A 493 -36.86 3.68 5.28
CA ARG A 493 -38.18 3.44 4.68
C ARG A 493 -38.19 3.65 3.17
N GLU A 494 -37.59 4.73 2.69
CA GLU A 494 -37.55 5.06 1.26
C GLU A 494 -36.74 4.02 0.48
N LEU A 495 -35.55 3.68 0.98
CA LEU A 495 -34.70 2.64 0.40
C LEU A 495 -35.41 1.29 0.31
N ALA A 496 -36.18 0.93 1.35
CA ALA A 496 -36.92 -0.33 1.36
C ALA A 496 -38.00 -0.40 0.27
N VAL A 497 -38.69 0.71 -0.02
CA VAL A 497 -39.71 0.77 -1.08
C VAL A 497 -39.05 0.64 -2.45
N GLU A 498 -37.99 1.41 -2.69
CA GLU A 498 -37.23 1.38 -3.95
C GLU A 498 -36.72 -0.03 -4.27
N VAL A 499 -36.13 -0.70 -3.27
CA VAL A 499 -35.53 -2.04 -3.47
C VAL A 499 -36.60 -3.11 -3.65
N ALA A 500 -37.75 -3.01 -2.97
CA ALA A 500 -38.86 -3.95 -3.17
C ALA A 500 -39.41 -3.86 -4.59
N GLU A 501 -39.66 -2.64 -5.12
CA GLU A 501 -40.10 -2.42 -6.49
C GLU A 501 -39.10 -2.98 -7.50
N ARG A 502 -37.80 -2.75 -7.29
CA ARG A 502 -36.73 -3.25 -8.18
C ARG A 502 -36.68 -4.78 -8.22
N VAL A 503 -36.89 -5.44 -7.08
CA VAL A 503 -36.94 -6.90 -7.00
C VAL A 503 -38.22 -7.44 -7.62
N GLU A 504 -39.34 -6.72 -7.63
CA GLU A 504 -40.55 -7.13 -8.36
C GLU A 504 -40.38 -6.98 -9.88
N ASP A 505 -39.79 -5.87 -10.34
CA ASP A 505 -39.55 -5.61 -11.77
C ASP A 505 -38.61 -6.65 -12.42
N SER A 506 -37.65 -7.21 -11.68
CA SER A 506 -36.78 -8.27 -12.21
C SER A 506 -37.52 -9.57 -12.50
N TRP A 507 -38.70 -9.79 -11.90
CA TRP A 507 -39.52 -10.98 -12.16
C TRP A 507 -40.35 -10.85 -13.42
N ASP A 508 -40.87 -9.66 -13.73
CA ASP A 508 -41.72 -9.45 -14.91
C ASP A 508 -40.92 -9.62 -16.23
N LEU A 509 -39.60 -9.74 -16.14
CA LEU A 509 -38.67 -9.90 -17.24
C LEU A 509 -38.04 -11.31 -17.36
N SER A 510 -38.21 -12.18 -16.36
CA SER A 510 -37.70 -13.58 -16.31
C SER A 510 -38.80 -14.59 -16.62
#